data_AF-A0A150MNK9-F1
#
_entry.id   AF-A0A150MNK9-F1
#
_cell.length_a   1.000
_cell.length_b   1.000
_cell.length_c   1.000
_cell.angle_alpha   90.00
_cell.angle_beta   90.00
_cell.angle_gamma   90.00
#
_symmetry.space_group_name_H-M   'P 1'
#
loop_
_entity.id
_entity.type
_entity.pdbx_description
1 polymer ?
#
loop_
_entity_poly.entity_id
_entity_poly.type
_entity_poly.pdbx_seq_one_letter_code
_entity_poly.pdbx_strand_id
1 'polypeptide(L)' 'MYVGRDMTELAMIPKTEWTDDELAYFHHSFQQIAPYLNVEGQTIHREIIEEIEARGGLGRREATYTHGTMPVPD' A
#
# COMPACT_ATOMS: atom_id res chain seq x y z
N MET A 1 4.69 -11.76 3.89
CA MET A 1 5.54 -10.56 3.93
C MET A 1 5.24 -9.78 2.67
N TYR A 2 4.90 -8.50 2.78
CA TYR A 2 4.69 -7.66 1.59
C TYR A 2 5.97 -7.64 0.74
N VAL A 3 5.82 -7.86 -0.56
CA VAL A 3 6.92 -7.83 -1.54
C VAL A 3 6.60 -6.70 -2.50
N GLY A 4 7.18 -5.53 -2.22
CA GLY A 4 6.96 -4.30 -2.98
C GLY A 4 7.89 -3.21 -2.48
N ARG A 5 7.81 -2.02 -3.09
CA ARG A 5 8.63 -0.86 -2.72
C ARG A 5 8.28 -0.39 -1.31
N ASP A 6 9.27 0.08 -0.54
CA ASP A 6 9.02 0.60 0.80
C ASP A 6 8.48 2.04 0.77
N MET A 7 7.96 2.54 1.90
CA MET A 7 7.40 3.89 1.99
C MET A 7 8.37 4.99 1.58
N THR A 8 9.67 4.83 1.85
CA THR A 8 10.70 5.81 1.52
C THR A 8 10.88 5.93 0.02
N GLU A 9 10.89 4.80 -0.67
CA GLU A 9 10.95 4.76 -2.14
C GLU A 9 9.68 5.36 -2.74
N LEU A 10 8.53 4.97 -2.19
CA LEU A 10 7.21 5.39 -2.67
C LEU A 10 6.87 6.85 -2.33
N ALA A 11 7.50 7.44 -1.32
CA ALA A 11 7.27 8.83 -0.93
C ALA A 11 7.64 9.82 -2.05
N MET A 12 8.63 9.47 -2.88
CA MET A 12 9.10 10.30 -4.00
C MET A 12 8.36 9.99 -5.32
N ILE A 13 7.40 9.05 -5.29
CA ILE A 13 6.69 8.56 -6.47
C ILE A 13 5.22 9.01 -6.39
N PRO A 14 4.63 9.55 -7.46
CA PRO A 14 3.23 9.92 -7.48
C PRO A 14 2.34 8.69 -7.27
N LYS A 15 1.22 8.85 -6.57
CA LYS A 15 0.31 7.73 -6.22
C LYS A 15 -0.29 7.05 -7.44
N THR A 16 -0.38 7.76 -8.56
CA THR A 16 -0.76 7.22 -9.87
C THR A 16 0.15 6.11 -10.40
N GLU A 17 1.42 6.07 -9.95
CA GLU A 17 2.40 5.04 -10.32
C GLU A 17 2.51 3.92 -9.27
N TRP A 18 1.70 3.96 -8.21
CA TRP A 18 1.63 2.89 -7.23
C TRP A 18 0.79 1.75 -7.81
N THR A 19 1.18 0.51 -7.52
CA THR A 19 0.40 -0.66 -7.88
C THR A 19 -0.75 -0.85 -6.90
N ASP A 20 -1.77 -1.62 -7.30
CA ASP A 20 -2.93 -1.87 -6.44
C ASP A 20 -2.56 -2.61 -5.15
N ASP A 21 -1.55 -3.48 -5.18
CA ASP A 21 -1.02 -4.17 -4.00
C ASP A 21 -0.36 -3.21 -3.01
N GLU A 22 0.40 -2.22 -3.51
CA GLU A 22 1.03 -1.19 -2.68
C GLU A 22 -0.02 -0.27 -2.06
N LEU A 23 -1.00 0.18 -2.84
CA LEU A 23 -2.13 0.97 -2.36
C LEU A 23 -2.93 0.22 -1.29
N ALA A 24 -3.24 -1.06 -1.53
CA ALA A 24 -3.96 -1.89 -0.56
C ALA A 24 -3.17 -2.12 0.73
N TYR A 25 -1.88 -2.44 0.62
CA TYR A 25 -1.01 -2.68 1.76
C TYR A 25 -0.87 -1.44 2.64
N PHE A 26 -0.57 -0.28 2.05
CA PHE A 26 -0.42 0.95 2.81
C PHE A 26 -1.76 1.49 3.29
N HIS A 27 -2.84 1.40 2.51
CA HIS A 27 -4.18 1.75 3.01
C HIS A 27 -4.53 0.97 4.28
N HIS A 28 -4.30 -0.35 4.29
CA HIS A 28 -4.52 -1.19 5.46
C HIS A 28 -3.61 -0.82 6.64
N SER A 29 -2.31 -0.62 6.37
CA SER A 29 -1.33 -0.26 7.40
C SER A 29 -1.67 1.08 8.06
N PHE A 30 -1.96 2.11 7.26
CA PHE A 30 -2.35 3.44 7.74
C PHE A 30 -3.69 3.41 8.47
N GLN A 31 -4.65 2.58 8.04
CA GLN A 31 -5.92 2.40 8.76
C GLN A 31 -5.73 1.84 10.18
N GLN A 32 -4.79 0.90 10.38
CA GLN A 32 -4.51 0.33 11.71
C GLN A 32 -3.88 1.34 12.66
N ILE A 33 -3.05 2.24 12.16
CA ILE A 33 -2.33 3.25 12.96
C ILE A 33 -2.95 4.64 12.86
N ALA A 34 -4.11 4.79 12.22
CA ALA A 34 -4.81 6.05 11.99
C ALA A 34 -4.86 7.00 13.20
N PRO A 35 -5.18 6.57 14.44
CA PRO A 35 -5.22 7.47 15.59
C PRO A 35 -3.85 8.02 16.02
N TYR A 36 -2.76 7.42 15.53
CA TYR A 36 -1.39 7.80 15.86
C TYR A 36 -0.66 8.54 14.73
N LEU A 37 -1.30 8.70 13.57
CA LEU A 37 -0.72 9.43 12.44
C LEU A 37 -0.67 10.93 12.74
N ASN A 38 0.44 11.55 12.38
CA ASN A 38 0.57 13.00 12.33
C ASN A 38 -0.13 13.56 11.06
N VAL A 39 -0.08 14.87 10.88
CA VAL A 39 -0.73 15.56 9.74
C VAL A 39 -0.20 15.05 8.38
N GLU A 40 1.10 14.76 8.28
CA GLU A 40 1.71 14.22 7.06
C GLU A 40 1.21 12.81 6.76
N GLY A 41 1.18 11.93 7.76
CA GLY A 41 0.68 10.58 7.64
C GLY A 41 -0.82 10.53 7.29
N GLN A 42 -1.62 11.43 7.86
CA GLN A 42 -3.04 11.60 7.50
C GLN A 42 -3.20 12.09 6.05
N THR A 43 -2.32 12.98 5.59
CA THR A 43 -2.35 13.47 4.20
C THR A 43 -2.03 12.34 3.22
N ILE A 44 -0.97 11.58 3.48
CA ILE A 44 -0.60 10.41 2.66
C ILE A 44 -1.73 9.38 2.63
N HIS A 45 -2.35 9.10 3.78
CA HIS A 45 -3.47 8.15 3.85
C HIS A 45 -4.65 8.60 3.00
N ARG A 46 -4.98 9.91 3.03
CA ARG A 46 -6.03 10.48 2.19
C ARG A 46 -5.69 10.34 0.70
N GLU A 47 -4.47 10.69 0.29
CA GLU A 47 -4.06 10.56 -1.13
C GLU A 47 -4.13 9.11 -1.62
N ILE A 48 -3.79 8.14 -0.77
CA ILE A 48 -3.94 6.71 -1.08
C ILE A 48 -5.42 6.35 -1.29
N ILE A 49 -6.33 6.86 -0.43
CA ILE A 49 -7.77 6.63 -0.56
C ILE A 49 -8.30 7.26 -1.85
N GLU A 50 -7.94 8.51 -2.13
CA GLU A 50 -8.37 9.22 -3.34
C GLU A 50 -7.92 8.49 -4.61
N GLU A 51 -6.70 7.96 -4.62
CA GLU A 51 -6.18 7.16 -5.74
C GLU A 51 -6.91 5.83 -5.90
N ILE A 52 -7.20 5.14 -4.80
CA ILE A 52 -8.02 3.92 -4.80
C ILE A 52 -9.42 4.22 -5.37
N GLU A 53 -10.06 5.29 -4.92
CA GLU A 53 -11.39 5.69 -5.40
C GLU A 53 -11.36 6.08 -6.87
N ALA A 54 -10.33 6.81 -7.31
CA ALA A 54 -10.12 7.18 -8.71
C ALA A 54 -10.00 5.95 -9.64
N ARG A 55 -9.45 4.84 -9.14
CA ARG A 55 -9.35 3.56 -9.87
C ARG A 55 -10.63 2.73 -9.84
N GLY A 56 -11.69 3.20 -9.18
CA GLY A 56 -12.94 2.46 -9.02
C GLY A 56 -12.96 1.52 -7.81
N GLY A 57 -12.06 1.76 -6.84
CA GLY A 57 -11.92 0.98 -5.61
C GLY A 57 -10.96 -0.20 -5.74
N LEU A 58 -10.60 -0.78 -4.59
CA LEU A 58 -9.89 -2.05 -4.52
C LEU A 58 -10.91 -3.16 -4.83
N GLY A 59 -11.12 -3.45 -6.12
CA GLY A 59 -11.89 -4.61 -6.55
C GLY A 59 -11.37 -5.84 -5.81
N ARG A 60 -12.28 -6.64 -5.20
CA ARG A 60 -11.97 -7.79 -4.33
C ARG A 60 -10.89 -8.70 -4.94
N ARG A 61 -9.64 -8.37 -4.73
CA ARG A 61 -8.52 -9.28 -4.88
C ARG A 61 -8.48 -10.00 -3.55
N GLU A 62 -9.18 -11.13 -3.52
CA GLU A 62 -8.92 -12.18 -2.55
C GLU A 62 -7.40 -12.29 -2.42
N ALA A 63 -6.92 -11.90 -1.24
CA ALA A 63 -5.51 -11.96 -0.91
C ALA A 63 -5.08 -13.41 -1.09
N THR A 64 -4.49 -13.71 -2.25
CA THR A 64 -3.82 -14.98 -2.49
C THR A 64 -2.51 -14.88 -1.72
N TYR A 65 -2.57 -15.17 -0.42
CA TYR A 65 -1.45 -15.29 0.52
C TYR A 65 -0.55 -16.50 0.22
N THR A 66 -0.31 -16.80 -1.05
CA THR A 66 0.60 -17.88 -1.47
C THR A 66 1.47 -17.33 -2.57
N HIS A 67 2.65 -16.81 -2.22
CA HIS A 67 3.92 -16.98 -2.94
C HIS A 67 5.03 -16.40 -2.04
N GLY A 68 5.31 -17.10 -0.94
CA GLY A 68 6.59 -16.97 -0.28
C GLY A 68 7.62 -17.71 -1.12
N THR A 69 8.35 -17.02 -1.98
CA THR A 69 9.56 -17.57 -2.60
C THR A 69 10.69 -17.41 -1.60
N MET A 70 10.92 -18.44 -0.79
CA MET A 70 12.23 -18.59 -0.14
C MET A 70 13.29 -18.69 -1.24
N PRO A 71 14.38 -17.91 -1.22
CA PRO A 71 15.55 -18.28 -1.99
C PRO A 71 16.05 -19.61 -1.42
N VAL A 72 16.11 -20.65 -2.26
CA VAL A 72 16.87 -21.86 -1.95
C VAL A 72 18.35 -21.46 -1.90
N PRO A 73 19.05 -21.53 -0.77
CA PRO A 73 20.50 -21.42 -0.76
C PRO A 73 21.08 -22.69 -1.39
N ASP A 74 21.99 -22.51 -2.37
CA ASP A 74 22.88 -23.54 -2.91
C ASP A 74 23.89 -24.00 -1.84
#